data_AF-A0A2D4Q027-F1
#
_entry.id   AF-A0A2D4Q027-F1
#
_cell.length_a   1.000
_cell.length_b   1.000
_cell.length_c   1.000
_cell.angle_alpha   90.00
_cell.angle_beta   90.00
_cell.angle_gamma   90.00
#
_symmetry.space_group_name_H-M   'P 1'
#
loop_
_entity.id
_entity.type
_entity.pdbx_description
1 polymer ?
#
loop_
_entity_poly.entity_id
_entity_poly.type
_entity_poly.pdbx_seq_one_letter_code
_entity_poly.pdbx_strand_id
1 'polypeptide(L)'
;PIQTISLHFLSYKVAFLIAITSARRISELAALSIRKDLCIFHPDRVILRTDPLFIPKINSSFHRAQELILPSFYPRPSHPREHQCHKLDVRRAVKTYLHR
;
A
#
# COMPACT_ATOMS: atom_id res chain seq x y z
N PRO A 1 7.18 -17.89 4.02
CA PRO A 1 7.75 -16.65 3.44
C PRO A 1 6.66 -15.86 2.71
N ILE A 2 6.78 -14.55 2.45
CA ILE A 2 5.66 -13.76 1.87
C ILE A 2 5.15 -14.31 0.52
N GLN A 3 6.01 -15.01 -0.22
CA GLN A 3 5.69 -15.68 -1.48
C GLN A 3 4.90 -17.00 -1.31
N THR A 4 5.00 -17.65 -0.14
CA THR A 4 4.45 -19.00 0.08
C THR A 4 3.24 -19.06 1.00
N ILE A 5 2.90 -17.97 1.71
CA ILE A 5 1.72 -17.93 2.58
C ILE A 5 0.41 -18.02 1.78
N SER A 6 -0.70 -18.38 2.42
CA SER A 6 -2.01 -18.36 1.76
C SER A 6 -2.40 -16.93 1.34
N LEU A 7 -3.19 -16.80 0.27
CA LEU A 7 -3.67 -15.51 -0.21
C LEU A 7 -4.49 -14.78 0.87
N HIS A 8 -5.22 -15.52 1.70
CA HIS A 8 -5.96 -15.01 2.85
C HIS A 8 -5.05 -14.27 3.84
N PHE A 9 -3.97 -14.90 4.32
CA PHE A 9 -3.04 -14.23 5.24
C PHE A 9 -2.25 -13.10 4.58
N LEU A 10 -1.94 -13.22 3.28
CA LEU A 10 -1.31 -12.14 2.52
C LEU A 10 -2.23 -10.91 2.42
N SER A 11 -3.53 -11.14 2.18
CA SER A 11 -4.55 -10.09 2.12
C SER A 11 -4.63 -9.33 3.44
N TYR A 12 -4.73 -10.05 4.57
CA TYR A 12 -4.73 -9.42 5.90
C TYR A 12 -3.47 -8.62 6.16
N LYS A 13 -2.30 -9.17 5.83
CA LYS A 13 -1.03 -8.47 6.02
C LYS A 13 -0.99 -7.17 5.21
N VAL A 14 -1.38 -7.21 3.94
CA VAL A 14 -1.38 -6.03 3.07
C VAL A 14 -2.39 -5.00 3.55
N ALA A 15 -3.64 -5.41 3.82
CA ALA A 15 -4.69 -4.52 4.31
C ALA A 15 -4.28 -3.84 5.62
N PHE A 16 -3.73 -4.60 6.58
CA PHE A 16 -3.26 -4.08 7.86
C PHE A 16 -2.11 -3.08 7.68
N LEU A 17 -1.11 -3.42 6.87
CA LEU A 17 0.03 -2.53 6.62
C LEU A 17 -0.38 -1.23 5.94
N ILE A 18 -1.26 -1.29 4.93
CA ILE A 18 -1.79 -0.08 4.29
C ILE A 18 -2.60 0.75 5.31
N ALA A 19 -3.47 0.12 6.09
CA ALA A 19 -4.30 0.83 7.06
C ALA A 19 -3.46 1.57 8.11
N ILE A 20 -2.47 0.91 8.71
CA ILE A 20 -1.67 1.51 9.79
C ILE A 20 -0.69 2.57 9.29
N THR A 21 -0.18 2.44 8.05
CA THR A 21 0.79 3.41 7.48
C THR A 21 0.13 4.62 6.83
N SER A 22 -1.10 4.49 6.35
CA SER A 22 -1.81 5.56 5.64
C SER A 22 -2.61 6.49 6.56
N ALA A 23 -3.00 6.00 7.75
CA ALA A 23 -3.94 6.67 8.65
C ALA A 23 -5.22 7.17 7.93
N ARG A 24 -5.66 6.43 6.90
CA ARG A 24 -6.85 6.76 6.09
C ARG A 24 -8.11 6.10 6.64
N ARG A 25 -9.27 6.65 6.29
CA ARG A 25 -10.55 6.04 6.63
C ARG A 25 -10.78 4.78 5.82
N ILE A 26 -11.55 3.85 6.39
CA ILE A 26 -11.88 2.57 5.73
C ILE A 26 -12.51 2.74 4.34
N SER A 27 -13.33 3.78 4.14
CA SER A 27 -13.94 4.06 2.83
C SER A 27 -12.91 4.49 1.78
N GLU A 28 -11.90 5.27 2.17
CA GLU A 28 -10.79 5.66 1.29
C GLU A 28 -9.92 4.45 0.95
N LEU A 29 -9.65 3.58 1.94
CA LEU A 29 -8.90 2.33 1.72
C LEU A 29 -9.63 1.38 0.76
N ALA A 30 -10.94 1.24 0.90
CA ALA A 30 -11.76 0.43 0.00
C ALA A 30 -11.86 1.01 -1.42
N ALA A 31 -11.64 2.32 -1.56
CA ALA A 31 -11.68 3.02 -2.85
C ALA A 31 -10.33 3.05 -3.57
N LEU A 32 -9.25 2.54 -2.98
CA LEU A 32 -7.95 2.45 -3.65
C LEU A 32 -8.05 1.57 -4.90
N SER A 33 -7.46 2.03 -6.00
CA SER A 33 -7.52 1.33 -7.28
C SER A 33 -6.17 0.76 -7.70
N ILE A 34 -6.20 -0.43 -8.32
CA ILE A 34 -5.02 -1.10 -8.89
C ILE A 34 -4.77 -0.76 -10.36
N ARG A 35 -5.60 0.12 -10.96
CA ARG A 35 -5.43 0.56 -12.34
C ARG A 35 -4.03 1.17 -12.53
N LYS A 36 -3.42 0.97 -13.71
CA LYS A 36 -2.03 1.35 -13.99
C LYS A 36 -1.74 2.85 -13.79
N ASP A 37 -2.75 3.71 -13.99
CA ASP A 37 -2.71 5.15 -13.79
C ASP A 37 -2.89 5.60 -12.33
N LEU A 38 -3.37 4.69 -11.47
CA LEU A 38 -3.72 4.96 -10.07
C LEU A 38 -2.84 4.18 -9.07
N CYS A 39 -2.15 3.13 -9.51
CA CYS A 39 -1.22 2.33 -8.72
C CYS A 39 0.17 2.30 -9.38
N ILE A 40 1.06 3.18 -8.94
CA ILE A 40 2.38 3.39 -9.56
C ILE A 40 3.47 2.92 -8.60
N PHE A 41 4.31 2.00 -9.07
CA PHE A 41 5.45 1.49 -8.32
C PHE A 41 6.75 2.20 -8.74
N HIS A 42 7.39 2.89 -7.79
CA HIS A 42 8.73 3.47 -7.94
C HIS A 42 9.75 2.67 -7.13
N PRO A 43 11.06 2.68 -7.44
CA PRO A 43 12.05 1.88 -6.71
C PRO A 43 11.96 2.03 -5.17
N ASP A 44 11.67 3.24 -4.70
CA ASP A 44 11.64 3.67 -3.30
C ASP A 44 10.24 3.76 -2.68
N ARG A 45 9.15 3.66 -3.47
CA ARG A 45 7.78 3.87 -2.97
C ARG A 45 6.72 3.21 -3.83
N VAL A 46 5.48 3.20 -3.35
CA VAL A 46 4.28 2.94 -4.15
C VAL A 46 3.31 4.09 -3.95
N ILE A 47 2.72 4.55 -5.04
CA ILE A 47 1.70 5.60 -5.06
C ILE A 47 0.37 4.92 -5.38
N LEU A 48 -0.62 5.09 -4.51
CA LEU A 48 -1.97 4.59 -4.68
C LEU A 48 -2.93 5.79 -4.71
N ARG A 49 -3.89 5.78 -5.62
CA ARG A 49 -4.93 6.79 -5.74
C ARG A 49 -6.30 6.12 -5.60
N THR A 50 -7.26 6.86 -5.06
CA THR A 50 -8.65 6.40 -5.04
C THR A 50 -9.23 6.40 -6.45
N ASP A 51 -10.22 5.56 -6.70
CA ASP A 51 -11.00 5.62 -7.93
C ASP A 51 -11.62 7.02 -8.10
N PRO A 52 -11.53 7.67 -9.28
CA PRO A 52 -12.12 8.98 -9.51
C PRO A 52 -13.64 9.06 -9.27
N LEU A 53 -14.34 7.92 -9.31
CA LEU A 53 -15.77 7.81 -9.02
C LEU A 53 -16.07 7.82 -7.50
N PHE A 54 -15.05 7.61 -6.66
CA PHE A 54 -15.19 7.69 -5.21
C PHE A 54 -15.36 9.14 -4.75
N ILE A 55 -16.39 9.37 -3.94
CA ILE A 55 -16.67 10.68 -3.36
C ILE A 55 -16.25 10.67 -1.87
N PRO A 56 -15.17 11.38 -1.50
CA PRO A 56 -14.74 11.46 -0.11
C PRO A 56 -15.75 12.25 0.73
N LYS A 57 -15.72 12.04 2.06
CA LYS A 57 -16.60 12.75 3.01
C LYS A 57 -16.49 14.27 2.87
N ILE A 58 -15.29 14.77 2.65
CA ILE A 58 -15.05 16.18 2.33
C ILE A 58 -14.83 16.26 0.83
N ASN A 59 -15.86 16.71 0.11
CA ASN A 59 -15.90 16.69 -1.33
C ASN A 59 -15.20 17.90 -1.97
N SER A 60 -13.87 18.01 -1.77
CA SER A 60 -13.05 19.04 -2.44
C SER A 60 -12.08 18.40 -3.44
N SER A 61 -11.63 19.20 -4.43
CA SER A 61 -10.63 18.77 -5.41
C SER A 61 -9.36 18.22 -4.75
N PHE A 62 -8.91 18.86 -3.67
CA PHE A 62 -7.77 18.42 -2.88
C PHE A 62 -7.96 16.99 -2.32
N HIS A 63 -9.10 16.71 -1.68
CA HIS A 63 -9.35 15.39 -1.09
C HIS A 63 -9.59 14.31 -2.16
N ARG A 64 -10.17 14.66 -3.32
CA ARG A 64 -10.37 13.73 -4.44
C ARG A 64 -9.07 13.34 -5.13
N ALA A 65 -8.13 14.29 -5.26
CA ALA A 65 -6.86 14.09 -5.94
C ALA A 65 -5.72 13.67 -4.99
N GLN A 66 -6.03 13.42 -3.70
CA GLN A 66 -5.01 13.11 -2.71
C GLN A 66 -4.39 11.74 -2.99
N GLU A 67 -3.07 11.73 -3.15
CA GLU A 67 -2.30 10.51 -3.34
C GLU A 67 -1.94 9.88 -2.01
N LEU A 68 -2.01 8.55 -1.94
CA LEU A 68 -1.44 7.76 -0.86
C LEU A 68 -0.04 7.29 -1.27
N ILE A 69 0.98 7.94 -0.70
CA ILE A 69 2.38 7.61 -0.94
C ILE A 69 2.87 6.71 0.19
N LEU A 70 3.27 5.49 -0.14
CA LEU A 70 3.79 4.51 0.81
C LEU A 70 5.27 4.24 0.50
N PRO A 71 6.21 4.71 1.34
CA PRO A 71 7.63 4.50 1.12
C PRO A 71 8.04 3.04 1.33
N SER A 72 9.13 2.64 0.70
CA SER A 72 9.76 1.36 0.95
C SER A 72 10.49 1.38 2.30
N PHE A 73 10.34 0.30 3.05
CA PHE A 73 10.95 0.19 4.37
C PHE A 73 12.18 -0.70 4.33
N TYR A 74 13.36 -0.08 4.45
CA TYR A 74 14.68 -0.73 4.36
C TYR A 74 14.85 -1.61 3.11
N PRO A 75 14.87 -1.05 1.89
CA PRO A 75 14.95 -1.84 0.65
C PRO A 75 16.26 -2.65 0.50
N ARG A 76 17.33 -2.24 1.19
CA ARG A 76 18.62 -2.93 1.24
C ARG A 76 19.06 -3.04 2.70
N PRO A 77 18.53 -3.99 3.47
CA PRO A 77 18.86 -4.13 4.87
C PRO A 77 20.30 -4.65 5.03
N SER A 78 21.03 -4.08 5.98
CA SER A 78 22.42 -4.42 6.30
C SER A 78 22.53 -5.04 7.70
N HIS A 79 21.77 -4.53 8.67
CA HIS A 79 21.78 -5.02 10.06
C HIS A 79 20.61 -5.99 10.33
N PRO A 80 20.75 -6.97 11.26
CA PRO A 80 19.64 -7.81 11.71
C PRO A 80 18.31 -7.10 12.03
N ARG A 81 18.32 -5.90 12.63
CA ARG A 81 17.10 -5.12 12.91
C ARG A 81 16.45 -4.61 11.63
N GLU A 82 17.26 -4.14 10.68
CA GLU A 82 16.76 -3.71 9.37
C GLU A 82 16.14 -4.88 8.61
N HIS A 83 16.69 -6.08 8.74
CA HIS A 83 16.09 -7.30 8.17
C HIS A 83 14.71 -7.60 8.79
N GLN A 84 14.55 -7.38 10.09
CA GLN A 84 13.24 -7.51 10.76
C GLN A 84 12.27 -6.43 10.30
N CYS A 85 12.70 -5.17 10.26
CA CYS A 85 11.90 -4.05 9.77
C CYS A 85 11.50 -4.23 8.30
N HIS A 86 12.41 -4.70 7.45
CA HIS A 86 12.14 -4.98 6.04
C HIS A 86 11.03 -6.03 5.87
N LYS A 87 10.70 -6.87 6.86
CA LYS A 87 9.52 -7.77 6.82
C LYS A 87 8.20 -7.01 6.76
N LEU A 88 8.18 -5.75 7.20
CA LEU A 88 7.03 -4.84 7.25
C LEU A 88 6.94 -3.91 6.02
N ASP A 89 7.83 -4.06 5.03
CA ASP A 89 7.82 -3.23 3.82
C ASP A 89 6.51 -3.36 3.04
N VAL A 90 5.72 -2.28 3.04
CA VAL A 90 4.39 -2.22 2.44
C VAL A 90 4.48 -2.33 0.92
N ARG A 91 5.45 -1.64 0.31
CA ARG A 91 5.69 -1.71 -1.14
C ARG A 91 5.87 -3.16 -1.60
N ARG A 92 6.73 -3.92 -0.91
CA ARG A 92 6.97 -5.34 -1.23
C ARG A 92 5.72 -6.18 -0.99
N ALA A 93 4.96 -5.91 0.08
CA ALA A 93 3.74 -6.65 0.38
C ALA A 93 2.67 -6.45 -0.70
N VAL A 94 2.39 -5.19 -1.08
CA VAL A 94 1.43 -4.86 -2.15
C VAL A 94 1.88 -5.47 -3.47
N LYS A 95 3.15 -5.31 -3.85
CA LYS A 95 3.68 -5.89 -5.10
C LYS A 95 3.53 -7.41 -5.16
N THR A 96 3.76 -8.10 -4.03
CA THR A 96 3.62 -9.56 -3.95
C THR A 96 2.16 -9.97 -4.05
N TYR A 97 1.24 -9.23 -3.43
CA TYR A 97 -0.19 -9.50 -3.49
C TYR A 97 -0.75 -9.31 -4.90
N LEU A 98 -0.39 -8.24 -5.60
CA LEU A 98 -0.88 -7.99 -6.97
C LEU A 98 -0.32 -8.94 -8.03
N HIS A 99 0.77 -9.64 -7.73
CA HIS A 99 1.36 -10.63 -8.64
C HIS A 99 0.77 -12.04 -8.45
N ARG A 100 0.04 -12.29 -7.36
CA ARG A 100 -0.52 -13.61 -7.03
C ARG A 100 -2.03 -13.64 -7.27
#